data_AF-A0A4R5LX60-F1
#
_entry.id   AF-A0A4R5LX60-F1
#
_cell.length_a   1.000
_cell.length_b   1.000
_cell.length_c   1.000
_cell.angle_alpha   90.00
_cell.angle_beta   90.00
_cell.angle_gamma   90.00
#
_symmetry.space_group_name_H-M   'P 1'
#
loop_
_entity.id
_entity.type
_entity.pdbx_description
1 polymer ?
#
loop_
_entity_poly.entity_id
_entity_poly.type
_entity_poly.pdbx_seq_one_letter_code
_entity_poly.pdbx_strand_id
1 'polypeptide(L)' 'MIKPNRTLSTGVLTLGFLFLYIPIISLVVYSFNESKLVTVWSGFSLKWYAALLQDD' A
#
# COMPACT_ATOMS: atom_id res chain seq x y z
N MET A 1 4.82 1.47 -38.93
CA MET A 1 4.09 1.86 -37.70
C MET A 1 3.32 0.67 -37.17
N ILE A 2 3.77 0.05 -36.08
CA ILE A 2 3.01 -1.02 -35.40
C ILE A 2 2.00 -0.33 -34.49
N LYS A 3 0.70 -0.54 -34.72
CA LYS A 3 -0.35 -0.04 -33.81
C LYS A 3 -0.32 -0.89 -32.54
N PRO A 4 -0.14 -0.30 -31.35
CA PRO A 4 -0.15 -1.08 -30.12
C PRO A 4 -1.52 -1.75 -29.93
N ASN A 5 -1.51 -3.02 -29.54
CA ASN A 5 -2.74 -3.72 -29.18
C ASN A 5 -3.30 -3.10 -27.89
N ARG A 6 -4.46 -2.46 -27.99
CA ARG A 6 -5.08 -1.71 -26.88
C ARG A 6 -5.21 -2.56 -25.61
N THR A 7 -5.61 -3.83 -25.75
CA THR A 7 -5.76 -4.75 -24.62
C THR A 7 -4.43 -5.04 -23.93
N LEU A 8 -3.36 -5.22 -24.72
CA LEU A 8 -2.02 -5.44 -24.18
C LEU A 8 -1.51 -4.19 -23.46
N SER A 9 -1.70 -3.01 -24.05
CA SER A 9 -1.31 -1.73 -23.44
C SER A 9 -2.04 -1.47 -22.13
N THR A 10 -3.35 -1.71 -22.07
CA THR A 10 -4.13 -1.62 -20.83
C THR A 10 -3.64 -2.62 -19.79
N GLY A 11 -3.40 -3.88 -20.18
CA GLY A 11 -2.88 -4.91 -19.27
C GLY A 11 -1.53 -4.54 -18.66
N VAL A 12 -0.59 -4.02 -19.47
CA VAL A 12 0.73 -3.56 -19.00
C VAL A 12 0.59 -2.38 -18.05
N LEU A 13 -0.27 -1.41 -18.36
CA LEU A 13 -0.52 -0.26 -17.48
C LEU A 13 -1.12 -0.72 -16.14
N THR A 14 -2.12 -1.58 -16.16
CA THR A 14 -2.74 -2.12 -14.94
C THR A 14 -1.73 -2.88 -14.09
N LEU A 15 -0.92 -3.77 -14.67
CA LEU A 15 0.12 -4.49 -13.94
C LEU A 15 1.20 -3.56 -13.39
N GLY A 16 1.61 -2.56 -14.18
CA GLY A 16 2.57 -1.55 -13.74
C GLY A 16 2.06 -0.76 -12.53
N PHE A 17 0.81 -0.29 -12.58
CA PHE A 17 0.19 0.39 -11.44
C PHE A 17 0.04 -0.56 -10.24
N LEU A 18 -0.46 -1.78 -10.42
CA LEU A 18 -0.56 -2.74 -9.32
C LEU A 18 0.79 -2.97 -8.63
N PHE A 19 1.86 -3.16 -9.41
CA PHE A 19 3.20 -3.30 -8.87
C PHE A 19 3.65 -2.08 -8.03
N LEU A 20 3.34 -0.86 -8.49
CA LEU A 20 3.67 0.36 -7.76
C LEU A 20 2.82 0.55 -6.49
N TYR A 21 1.54 0.19 -6.54
CA TYR A 21 0.59 0.44 -5.45
C TYR A 21 0.57 -0.66 -4.40
N ILE A 22 0.86 -1.91 -4.74
CA ILE A 22 0.96 -3.03 -3.77
C ILE A 22 1.86 -2.69 -2.56
N PRO A 23 3.12 -2.23 -2.71
CA PRO A 23 3.96 -1.92 -1.56
C PRO A 23 3.42 -0.75 -0.73
N ILE A 24 2.84 0.26 -1.38
CA ILE A 24 2.22 1.40 -0.68
C ILE A 24 1.02 0.93 0.14
N ILE A 25 0.17 0.09 -0.45
CA ILE A 25 -1.00 -0.50 0.23
C ILE A 25 -0.54 -1.38 1.40
N SER A 26 0.53 -2.17 1.24
CA SER A 26 1.09 -2.94 2.34
C SER A 26 1.51 -2.04 3.50
N LEU A 27 2.18 -0.91 3.23
CA LEU A 27 2.54 0.06 4.27
C LEU A 27 1.29 0.65 4.96
N VAL A 28 0.24 0.97 4.18
CA VAL A 28 -1.04 1.45 4.73
C VAL A 28 -1.71 0.37 5.59
N VAL A 29 -1.69 -0.90 5.19
CA VAL A 29 -2.25 -1.98 6.01
C VAL A 29 -1.46 -2.16 7.30
N TYR A 30 -0.13 -2.14 7.22
CA TYR A 30 0.74 -2.28 8.39
C TYR A 30 0.73 -1.06 9.31
N SER A 31 0.37 0.14 8.84
CA SER A 31 0.24 1.32 9.71
C SER A 31 -0.90 1.20 10.73
N PHE A 32 -1.87 0.32 10.46
CA PHE A 32 -2.92 -0.05 11.41
C PHE A 32 -2.51 -1.17 12.37
N ASN A 33 -1.30 -1.72 12.28
CA ASN A 33 -0.85 -2.75 13.20
C ASN A 33 -0.52 -2.12 14.57
N GLU A 34 -1.07 -2.70 15.63
CA GLU A 34 -0.73 -2.29 16.98
C GLU A 34 0.75 -2.59 17.30
N SER A 35 1.34 -3.63 16.72
CA SER A 35 2.74 -3.99 16.94
C SER A 35 3.67 -3.00 16.24
N LYS A 36 4.82 -2.71 16.88
CA LYS A 36 5.94 -2.00 16.22
C LYS A 36 6.68 -2.87 15.21
N LEU A 37 6.51 -4.19 15.26
CA LEU A 37 7.14 -5.14 14.35
C LEU A 37 6.17 -5.50 13.22
N VAL A 38 6.55 -5.19 11.98
CA VAL A 38 5.77 -5.51 10.77
C VAL A 38 5.58 -7.02 10.54
N THR A 39 6.41 -7.86 11.16
CA THR A 39 6.33 -9.33 11.06
C THR A 39 5.32 -9.96 12.01
N VAL A 40 4.82 -9.20 13.00
CA VAL A 40 3.90 -9.70 14.03
C VAL A 40 2.62 -8.89 13.97
N TRP A 41 1.53 -9.53 13.56
CA TRP A 41 0.20 -8.92 13.59
C TRP A 41 -0.43 -9.10 14.99
N SER A 42 -0.49 -8.02 15.78
CA SER A 42 -1.04 -8.09 17.14
C SER A 42 -2.48 -7.55 17.26
N GLY A 43 -3.00 -6.89 16.22
CA GLY A 43 -4.34 -6.31 16.19
C GLY A 43 -4.43 -5.04 15.37
N PHE A 44 -5.65 -4.60 15.08
CA PHE A 44 -5.93 -3.32 14.42
C PHE A 44 -5.91 -2.18 15.46
N SER A 45 -5.18 -1.10 15.19
CA SER A 45 -5.05 0.05 16.08
C SER A 45 -4.80 1.35 15.33
N LEU A 46 -5.37 2.44 15.84
CA LEU A 46 -5.11 3.82 15.40
C LEU A 46 -4.15 4.58 16.33
N LYS A 47 -3.51 3.88 17.28
CA LYS A 47 -2.72 4.52 18.34
C LYS A 47 -1.59 5.39 17.83
N TRP A 48 -0.97 5.05 16.69
CA TRP A 48 0.11 5.83 16.11
C TRP A 48 -0.38 7.15 15.53
N TYR A 49 -1.58 7.16 14.95
CA TYR A 49 -2.23 8.39 14.49
C TYR A 49 -2.64 9.27 15.68
N ALA A 50 -3.16 8.67 16.75
CA ALA A 50 -3.49 9.41 17.97
C ALA A 50 -2.25 10.00 18.66
N ALA A 51 -1.15 9.23 18.72
CA ALA A 51 0.12 9.71 19.25
C ALA A 51 0.69 10.88 18.43
N LEU A 52 0.58 10.82 17.09
CA LEU A 52 0.99 11.92 16.21
C LEU A 52 0.18 13.20 16.45
N LEU A 53 -1.09 13.08 16.85
CA LEU A 53 -1.93 14.24 17.20
C LEU A 53 -1.66 14.77 18.61
N GLN A 54 -0.93 14.03 19.45
CA GLN A 54 -0.52 14.44 20.80
C GLN A 54 0.93 14.93 20.87
N ASP A 55 1.76 14.66 19.87
CA ASP A 55 3.06 15.31 19.70
C ASP A 55 2.81 16.76 19.23
N ASP A 56 3.14 17.72 20.11
CA ASP A 56 3.16 19.17 19.82
C ASP A 56 4.34 19.58 18.93
#